data_AF-A0A7Y1XPB1-F1
#
_entry.id   AF-A0A7Y1XPB1-F1
#
_cell.length_a   1.000
_cell.length_b   1.000
_cell.length_c   1.000
_cell.angle_alpha   90.00
_cell.angle_beta   90.00
_cell.angle_gamma   90.00
#
_symmetry.space_group_name_H-M   'P 1'
#
loop_
_entity.id
_entity.type
_entity.pdbx_description
1 polymer ?
#
loop_
_entity_poly.entity_id
_entity_poly.type
_entity_poly.pdbx_seq_one_letter_code
_entity_poly.pdbx_strand_id
1 'polypeptide(L)'
;NEYDTTVKGNYKGITHYHGLYDQSKYFDNALTRYFSKKGWNFKQYSILRSLSELLILKVLVKRYPELQQQQVSCHAAHEHNGRMLPCGACEKCRRIIGMLMALDEDPKRCGYTDEQIKNGLDALEKKGVKQLGSDAAHLYYLLLSKGHLKATEHSKKLAKMYPEIVSLRFDLERSNSADLPLYIRKPLYKILAKYSEGCVIQRKGKWYTFTPDKDYLNQPYLLRKKDEYKTT
;
A
#
# COMPACT_ATOMS: atom_id res chain seq x y z
N ASN A 1 -5.34 -2.92 12.38
CA ASN A 1 -5.35 -2.41 10.99
C ASN A 1 -4.07 -1.64 10.76
N GLU A 2 -3.34 -1.99 9.71
CA GLU A 2 -2.09 -1.34 9.30
C GLU A 2 -2.44 -0.29 8.25
N TYR A 3 -2.13 0.97 8.50
CA TYR A 3 -2.38 2.09 7.61
C TYR A 3 -1.09 2.89 7.51
N ASP A 4 -0.54 3.03 6.32
CA ASP A 4 0.49 4.03 6.11
C ASP A 4 -0.16 5.42 6.18
N THR A 5 -0.04 6.06 7.35
CA THR A 5 -0.72 7.31 7.67
C THR A 5 0.23 8.35 8.18
N THR A 6 -0.08 9.59 7.84
CA THR A 6 0.64 10.80 8.24
C THR A 6 -0.29 11.78 8.94
N VAL A 7 -1.49 11.31 9.31
CA VAL A 7 -2.48 12.15 9.98
C VAL A 7 -1.93 12.59 11.34
N LYS A 8 -1.76 13.89 11.48
CA LYS A 8 -1.46 14.57 12.73
C LYS A 8 -2.74 15.18 13.28
N GLY A 9 -3.04 14.86 14.53
CA GLY A 9 -4.04 15.55 15.33
C GLY A 9 -3.36 16.46 16.36
N ASN A 10 -4.11 17.40 16.88
CA ASN A 10 -3.73 18.16 18.07
C ASN A 10 -4.86 18.04 19.09
N TYR A 11 -4.51 17.66 20.33
CA TYR A 11 -5.43 17.66 21.43
C TYR A 11 -4.80 18.41 22.61
N LYS A 12 -5.43 19.52 23.01
CA LYS A 12 -4.93 20.38 24.10
C LYS A 12 -3.46 20.79 23.94
N GLY A 13 -3.05 21.13 22.72
CA GLY A 13 -1.66 21.54 22.41
C GLY A 13 -0.71 20.38 22.15
N ILE A 14 -1.10 19.14 22.43
CA ILE A 14 -0.26 17.95 22.22
C ILE A 14 -0.52 17.39 20.82
N THR A 15 0.54 17.32 20.01
CA THR A 15 0.48 16.64 18.71
C THR A 15 0.40 15.13 18.93
N HIS A 16 -0.54 14.47 18.28
CA HIS A 16 -0.68 13.01 18.29
C HIS A 16 -0.91 12.46 16.88
N TYR A 17 -0.77 11.15 16.72
CA TYR A 17 -0.79 10.47 15.42
C TYR A 17 -1.89 9.41 15.34
N HIS A 18 -2.99 9.62 16.09
CA HIS A 18 -4.14 8.71 16.16
C HIS A 18 -3.77 7.23 16.40
N GLY A 19 -2.71 6.98 17.19
CA GLY A 19 -2.24 5.62 17.51
C GLY A 19 -1.47 4.91 16.39
N LEU A 20 -1.02 5.62 15.36
CA LEU A 20 -0.35 5.06 14.18
C LEU A 20 0.98 5.77 13.87
N TYR A 21 1.66 6.27 14.90
CA TYR A 21 2.91 7.02 14.73
C TYR A 21 4.01 6.18 14.10
N ASP A 22 4.17 4.95 14.57
CA ASP A 22 5.15 3.93 14.14
C ASP A 22 5.02 3.53 12.67
N GLN A 23 3.84 3.73 12.07
CA GLN A 23 3.57 3.46 10.66
C GLN A 23 3.83 4.69 9.76
N SER A 24 4.09 5.86 10.36
CA SER A 24 4.26 7.11 9.64
C SER A 24 5.71 7.40 9.26
N LYS A 25 5.91 8.21 8.22
CA LYS A 25 7.26 8.70 7.88
C LYS A 25 7.88 9.55 8.98
N TYR A 26 7.08 10.07 9.91
CA TYR A 26 7.59 10.88 11.01
C TYR A 26 8.39 10.03 11.99
N PHE A 27 7.94 8.80 12.23
CA PHE A 27 8.68 7.79 12.98
C PHE A 27 9.96 7.39 12.27
N ASP A 28 9.88 7.10 10.96
CA ASP A 28 11.06 6.79 10.13
C ASP A 28 12.14 7.88 10.24
N ASN A 29 11.71 9.13 10.08
CA ASN A 29 12.59 10.29 10.19
C ASN A 29 13.12 10.51 11.61
N ALA A 30 12.31 10.24 12.65
CA ALA A 30 12.73 10.36 14.05
C ALA A 30 13.79 9.32 14.42
N LEU A 31 13.58 8.05 14.07
CA LEU A 31 14.55 6.98 14.31
C LEU A 31 15.84 7.19 13.52
N THR A 32 15.73 7.59 12.25
CA THR A 32 16.93 7.89 11.45
C THR A 32 17.76 9.02 12.07
N ARG A 33 17.13 10.09 12.57
CA ARG A 33 17.84 11.14 13.32
C ARG A 33 18.45 10.62 14.61
N TYR A 34 17.73 9.78 15.35
CA TYR A 34 18.21 9.19 16.60
C TYR A 34 19.48 8.35 16.37
N PHE A 35 19.46 7.44 15.39
CA PHE A 35 20.62 6.61 15.04
C PHE A 35 21.80 7.45 14.55
N SER A 36 21.55 8.44 13.69
CA SER A 36 22.58 9.37 13.23
C SER A 36 23.25 10.13 14.39
N LYS A 37 22.47 10.61 15.36
CA LYS A 37 23.02 11.28 16.58
C LYS A 37 23.86 10.35 17.45
N LYS A 38 23.61 9.04 17.40
CA LYS A 38 24.41 8.01 18.07
C LYS A 38 25.65 7.59 17.29
N GLY A 39 25.87 8.17 16.10
CA GLY A 39 26.98 7.80 15.21
C GLY A 39 26.73 6.49 14.47
N TRP A 40 25.51 5.97 14.47
CA TRP A 40 25.18 4.73 13.78
C TRP A 40 24.71 5.01 12.36
N ASN A 41 25.26 4.25 11.40
CA ASN A 41 24.89 4.34 10.00
C ASN A 41 23.63 3.52 9.68
N PHE A 42 22.54 3.76 10.43
CA PHE A 42 21.23 3.14 10.20
C PHE A 42 20.21 4.16 9.68
N LYS A 43 19.39 3.72 8.73
CA LYS A 43 18.26 4.49 8.19
C LYS A 43 17.00 3.67 8.33
N GLN A 44 16.01 4.24 9.01
CA GLN A 44 14.66 3.69 9.09
C GLN A 44 13.85 4.29 7.94
N TYR A 45 13.25 3.44 7.11
CA TYR A 45 12.41 3.84 5.98
C TYR A 45 11.49 2.69 5.56
N SER A 46 10.44 3.00 4.80
CA SER A 46 9.57 2.00 4.18
C SER A 46 9.68 2.05 2.66
N ILE A 47 9.93 0.88 2.07
CA ILE A 47 9.93 0.67 0.61
C ILE A 47 8.52 0.59 0.01
N LEU A 48 7.48 0.58 0.85
CA LEU A 48 6.08 0.41 0.44
C LEU A 48 5.32 1.74 0.32
N ARG A 49 5.90 2.85 0.79
CA ARG A 49 5.24 4.18 0.84
C ARG A 49 4.65 4.64 -0.49
N SER A 50 5.30 4.29 -1.60
CA SER A 50 4.85 4.67 -2.94
C SER A 50 3.76 3.77 -3.52
N LEU A 51 3.27 2.79 -2.77
CA LEU A 51 2.33 1.78 -3.24
C LEU A 51 0.96 1.95 -2.56
N SER A 52 -0.10 1.53 -3.24
CA SER A 52 -1.39 1.25 -2.59
C SER A 52 -1.41 -0.18 -2.03
N GLU A 53 -2.40 -0.50 -1.18
CA GLU A 53 -2.60 -1.90 -0.74
C GLU A 53 -2.77 -2.85 -1.93
N LEU A 54 -3.52 -2.42 -2.96
CA LEU A 54 -3.76 -3.22 -4.17
C LEU A 54 -2.46 -3.43 -4.96
N LEU A 55 -1.63 -2.39 -5.10
CA LEU A 55 -0.37 -2.51 -5.82
C LEU A 55 0.68 -3.32 -5.03
N ILE A 56 0.69 -3.23 -3.70
CA ILE A 56 1.49 -4.12 -2.84
C ILE A 56 1.10 -5.57 -3.11
N LEU A 57 -0.20 -5.88 -3.10
CA LEU A 57 -0.68 -7.23 -3.38
C LEU A 57 -0.34 -7.69 -4.80
N LYS A 58 -0.48 -6.81 -5.80
CA LYS A 58 -0.10 -7.11 -7.19
C LYS A 58 1.38 -7.46 -7.30
N VAL A 59 2.26 -6.72 -6.62
CA VAL A 59 3.69 -7.07 -6.56
C VAL A 59 3.89 -8.42 -5.89
N LEU A 60 3.27 -8.67 -4.74
CA LEU A 60 3.39 -9.94 -4.02
C LEU A 60 2.96 -11.13 -4.90
N VAL A 61 1.76 -11.08 -5.49
CA VAL A 61 1.22 -12.17 -6.30
C VAL A 61 2.01 -12.39 -7.59
N LYS A 62 2.32 -11.33 -8.33
CA LYS A 62 2.94 -11.44 -9.66
C LYS A 62 4.46 -11.67 -9.59
N ARG A 63 5.13 -11.23 -8.52
CA ARG A 63 6.59 -11.38 -8.37
C ARG A 63 6.99 -12.55 -7.49
N TYR A 64 6.21 -12.85 -6.46
CA TYR A 64 6.55 -13.84 -5.44
C TYR A 64 5.36 -14.77 -5.17
N PRO A 65 4.88 -15.53 -6.18
CA PRO A 65 3.68 -16.36 -6.04
C PRO A 65 3.82 -17.43 -4.95
N GLU A 66 5.02 -17.97 -4.71
CA GLU A 66 5.28 -18.92 -3.63
C GLU A 66 5.15 -18.29 -2.25
N LEU A 67 5.65 -17.06 -2.07
CA LEU A 67 5.47 -16.31 -0.81
C LEU A 67 4.01 -15.91 -0.62
N GLN A 68 3.31 -15.56 -1.70
CA GLN A 68 1.91 -15.20 -1.65
C GLN A 68 1.01 -16.33 -1.11
N GLN A 69 1.36 -17.59 -1.36
CA GLN A 69 0.63 -18.73 -0.79
C GLN A 69 0.66 -18.73 0.74
N GLN A 70 1.70 -18.16 1.34
CA GLN A 70 1.85 -18.06 2.80
C GLN A 70 1.22 -16.77 3.37
N GLN A 71 0.61 -15.93 2.54
CA GLN A 71 -0.01 -14.69 2.99
C GLN A 71 -1.20 -14.97 3.91
N VAL A 72 -1.12 -14.50 5.15
CA VAL A 72 -2.24 -14.50 6.10
C VAL A 72 -2.47 -13.10 6.62
N SER A 73 -3.43 -12.42 6.01
CA SER A 73 -3.84 -11.08 6.46
C SER A 73 -4.93 -11.13 7.54
N CYS A 74 -5.61 -12.25 7.71
CA CYS A 74 -6.75 -12.43 8.60
C CYS A 74 -6.38 -12.27 10.09
N HIS A 75 -7.22 -11.59 10.87
CA HIS A 75 -7.05 -11.48 12.33
C HIS A 75 -7.59 -12.68 13.11
N ALA A 76 -8.41 -13.52 12.48
CA ALA A 76 -8.96 -14.75 13.04
C ALA A 76 -8.43 -15.97 12.26
N ALA A 77 -7.15 -15.92 11.87
CA ALA A 77 -6.51 -17.05 11.21
C ALA A 77 -6.43 -18.25 12.16
N HIS A 78 -6.43 -19.45 11.60
CA HIS A 78 -6.30 -20.70 12.35
C HIS A 78 -5.29 -21.61 11.68
N GLU A 79 -4.68 -22.49 12.46
CA GLU A 79 -3.74 -23.48 11.93
C GLU A 79 -4.48 -24.72 11.45
N HIS A 80 -4.04 -25.26 10.33
CA HIS A 80 -4.51 -26.53 9.79
C HIS A 80 -3.34 -27.24 9.11
N ASN A 81 -2.95 -28.40 9.64
CA ASN A 81 -1.85 -29.23 9.14
C ASN A 81 -0.53 -28.44 8.98
N GLY A 82 -0.17 -27.65 9.99
CA GLY A 82 1.06 -26.85 10.01
C GLY A 82 1.02 -25.57 9.17
N ARG A 83 -0.13 -25.24 8.57
CA ARG A 83 -0.31 -24.02 7.76
C ARG A 83 -1.36 -23.10 8.38
N MET A 84 -1.05 -21.81 8.44
CA MET A 84 -2.03 -20.80 8.84
C MET A 84 -2.99 -20.48 7.69
N LEU A 85 -4.29 -20.59 7.95
CA LEU A 85 -5.37 -20.35 6.98
C LEU A 85 -6.26 -19.17 7.40
N PRO A 86 -6.80 -18.41 6.43
CA PRO A 86 -7.72 -17.33 6.72
C PRO A 86 -9.11 -17.85 7.13
N CYS A 87 -9.84 -17.09 7.95
CA CYS A 87 -11.21 -17.49 8.34
C CYS A 87 -12.26 -17.37 7.22
N GLY A 88 -11.94 -16.72 6.09
CA GLY A 88 -12.87 -16.48 4.97
C GLY A 88 -14.02 -15.49 5.23
N ALA A 89 -14.40 -15.21 6.47
CA ALA A 89 -15.62 -14.45 6.78
C ALA A 89 -15.41 -12.99 7.23
N CYS A 90 -14.22 -12.62 7.73
CA CYS A 90 -13.98 -11.28 8.27
C CYS A 90 -13.81 -10.21 7.17
N GLU A 91 -13.88 -8.93 7.53
CA GLU A 91 -13.74 -7.81 6.58
C GLU A 91 -12.41 -7.86 5.81
N LYS A 92 -11.32 -8.20 6.50
CA LYS A 92 -10.00 -8.32 5.89
C LYS A 92 -9.92 -9.46 4.88
N CYS A 93 -10.59 -10.59 5.15
CA CYS A 93 -10.70 -11.69 4.19
C CYS A 93 -11.45 -11.27 2.94
N ARG A 94 -12.62 -10.62 3.08
CA ARG A 94 -13.40 -10.12 1.93
C ARG A 94 -12.59 -9.16 1.07
N ARG A 95 -11.81 -8.29 1.72
CA ARG A 95 -10.94 -7.34 1.04
C ARG A 95 -9.81 -8.03 0.27
N ILE A 96 -9.13 -9.01 0.86
CA ILE A 96 -8.09 -9.79 0.16
C ILE A 96 -8.68 -10.57 -1.01
N ILE A 97 -9.82 -11.25 -0.80
CA ILE A 97 -10.54 -11.95 -1.88
C ILE A 97 -10.84 -10.96 -3.01
N GLY A 98 -11.46 -9.81 -2.71
CA GLY A 98 -11.77 -8.79 -3.70
C GLY A 98 -10.54 -8.30 -4.46
N MET A 99 -9.43 -8.01 -3.77
CA MET A 99 -8.21 -7.55 -4.43
C MET A 99 -7.56 -8.64 -5.29
N LEU A 100 -7.56 -9.91 -4.87
CA LEU A 100 -7.06 -11.02 -5.70
C LEU A 100 -7.91 -11.21 -6.96
N MET A 101 -9.24 -11.21 -6.84
CA MET A 101 -10.14 -11.29 -7.99
C MET A 101 -9.94 -10.09 -8.93
N ALA A 102 -9.81 -8.87 -8.40
CA ALA A 102 -9.53 -7.68 -9.21
C ALA A 102 -8.17 -7.73 -9.95
N LEU A 103 -7.23 -8.58 -9.52
CA LEU A 103 -5.92 -8.79 -10.14
C LEU A 103 -5.87 -10.02 -11.06
N ASP A 104 -7.02 -10.67 -11.29
CA ASP A 104 -7.16 -11.95 -12.02
C ASP A 104 -6.35 -13.09 -11.37
N GLU A 105 -6.42 -13.19 -10.04
CA GLU A 105 -5.64 -14.14 -9.26
C GLU A 105 -6.53 -14.97 -8.33
N ASP A 106 -6.15 -16.23 -8.13
CA ASP A 106 -6.95 -17.22 -7.40
C ASP A 106 -6.75 -17.12 -5.87
N PRO A 107 -7.78 -16.73 -5.09
CA PRO A 107 -7.69 -16.71 -3.64
C PRO A 107 -7.42 -18.08 -3.00
N LYS A 108 -7.69 -19.20 -3.67
CA LYS A 108 -7.35 -20.53 -3.16
C LYS A 108 -5.87 -20.69 -2.87
N ARG A 109 -5.00 -19.92 -3.53
CA ARG A 109 -3.56 -19.90 -3.22
C ARG A 109 -3.27 -19.50 -1.78
N CYS A 110 -4.06 -18.60 -1.19
CA CYS A 110 -3.99 -18.22 0.23
C CYS A 110 -4.73 -19.19 1.16
N GLY A 111 -5.38 -20.24 0.63
CA GLY A 111 -6.16 -21.19 1.40
C GLY A 111 -7.63 -20.81 1.59
N TYR A 112 -8.17 -19.88 0.80
CA TYR A 112 -9.62 -19.65 0.77
C TYR A 112 -10.34 -20.79 0.04
N THR A 113 -11.48 -21.23 0.57
CA THR A 113 -12.35 -22.21 -0.13
C THR A 113 -13.25 -21.52 -1.16
N ASP A 114 -13.81 -22.29 -2.11
CA ASP A 114 -14.80 -21.77 -3.08
C ASP A 114 -15.98 -21.06 -2.41
N GLU A 115 -16.49 -21.66 -1.34
CA GLU A 115 -17.58 -21.09 -0.55
C GLU A 115 -17.19 -19.76 0.09
N GLN A 116 -15.98 -19.67 0.67
CA GLN A 116 -15.48 -18.44 1.27
C GLN A 116 -15.29 -17.33 0.22
N ILE A 117 -14.81 -17.68 -0.98
CA ILE A 117 -14.63 -16.74 -2.09
C ILE A 117 -15.98 -16.17 -2.53
N LYS A 118 -16.95 -17.06 -2.79
CA LYS A 118 -18.32 -16.68 -3.17
C LYS A 118 -18.97 -15.79 -2.12
N ASN A 119 -18.97 -16.23 -0.86
CA ASN A 119 -19.54 -15.48 0.25
C ASN A 119 -18.83 -14.13 0.45
N GLY A 120 -17.52 -14.08 0.20
CA GLY A 120 -16.74 -12.86 0.27
C GLY A 120 -17.17 -11.82 -0.77
N LEU A 121 -17.34 -12.25 -2.02
CA LEU A 121 -17.81 -11.39 -3.12
C LEU A 121 -19.27 -10.94 -2.90
N ASP A 122 -20.17 -11.86 -2.55
CA ASP A 122 -21.58 -11.55 -2.24
C ASP A 122 -21.70 -10.54 -1.09
N ALA A 123 -20.80 -10.61 -0.11
CA ALA A 123 -20.76 -9.67 1.00
C ALA A 123 -20.18 -8.31 0.60
N LEU A 124 -19.25 -8.22 -0.36
CA LEU A 124 -18.78 -6.94 -0.92
C LEU A 124 -19.90 -6.21 -1.66
N GLU A 125 -20.83 -6.92 -2.31
CA GLU A 125 -21.99 -6.30 -2.96
C GLU A 125 -22.92 -5.60 -1.98
N LYS A 126 -22.97 -6.07 -0.73
CA LYS A 126 -23.94 -5.64 0.29
C LYS A 126 -23.33 -4.75 1.37
N LYS A 127 -22.03 -4.91 1.63
CA LYS A 127 -21.30 -4.28 2.73
C LYS A 127 -20.01 -3.68 2.16
N GLY A 128 -19.84 -2.38 2.32
CA GLY A 128 -18.58 -1.71 1.96
C GLY A 128 -17.38 -2.23 2.76
N VAL A 129 -16.18 -1.99 2.24
CA VAL A 129 -14.89 -2.26 2.91
C VAL A 129 -14.37 -1.02 3.62
N LYS A 130 -13.59 -1.22 4.70
CA LYS A 130 -13.00 -0.11 5.46
C LYS A 130 -11.60 0.22 4.90
N GLN A 131 -11.58 0.82 3.72
CA GLN A 131 -10.38 1.34 3.03
C GLN A 131 -10.42 2.86 2.90
N LEU A 132 -9.28 3.47 2.53
CA LEU A 132 -9.26 4.85 2.05
C LEU A 132 -10.22 4.96 0.85
N GLY A 133 -11.04 6.02 0.80
CA GLY A 133 -12.18 6.10 -0.12
C GLY A 133 -11.83 5.86 -1.60
N SER A 134 -10.68 6.35 -2.06
CA SER A 134 -10.16 6.12 -3.42
C SER A 134 -9.78 4.67 -3.69
N ASP A 135 -9.11 4.02 -2.73
CA ASP A 135 -8.64 2.63 -2.84
C ASP A 135 -9.83 1.67 -2.90
N ALA A 136 -10.83 1.87 -2.03
CA ALA A 136 -12.08 1.11 -2.06
C ALA A 136 -12.80 1.30 -3.40
N ALA A 137 -12.99 2.55 -3.81
CA ALA A 137 -13.77 2.85 -5.00
C ALA A 137 -13.12 2.29 -6.29
N HIS A 138 -11.79 2.33 -6.38
CA HIS A 138 -11.08 1.74 -7.52
C HIS A 138 -11.16 0.21 -7.51
N LEU A 139 -11.09 -0.42 -6.33
CA LEU A 139 -11.31 -1.87 -6.21
C LEU A 139 -12.70 -2.27 -6.72
N TYR A 140 -13.76 -1.55 -6.34
CA TYR A 140 -15.11 -1.78 -6.88
C TYR A 140 -15.18 -1.55 -8.38
N TYR A 141 -14.50 -0.53 -8.90
CA TYR A 141 -14.40 -0.28 -10.34
C TYR A 141 -13.79 -1.49 -11.08
N LEU A 142 -12.67 -2.03 -10.60
CA LEU A 142 -12.01 -3.20 -11.20
C LEU A 142 -12.86 -4.47 -11.09
N LEU A 143 -13.49 -4.70 -9.94
CA LEU A 143 -14.34 -5.87 -9.75
C LEU A 143 -15.58 -5.83 -10.64
N LEU A 144 -16.19 -4.65 -10.81
CA LEU A 144 -17.36 -4.46 -11.66
C LEU A 144 -17.00 -4.57 -13.15
N SER A 145 -15.90 -3.94 -13.59
CA SER A 145 -15.47 -3.97 -14.99
C SER A 145 -15.10 -5.37 -15.47
N LYS A 146 -14.68 -6.24 -14.54
CA LYS A 146 -14.35 -7.64 -14.79
C LYS A 146 -15.49 -8.63 -14.54
N GLY A 147 -16.67 -8.15 -14.13
CA GLY A 147 -17.85 -8.99 -13.92
C GLY A 147 -17.81 -9.86 -12.65
N HIS A 148 -16.94 -9.53 -11.68
CA HIS A 148 -16.91 -10.23 -10.38
C HIS A 148 -17.99 -9.77 -9.41
N LEU A 149 -18.61 -8.61 -9.66
CA LEU A 149 -19.76 -8.10 -8.92
C LEU A 149 -20.91 -7.80 -9.87
N LYS A 150 -22.14 -7.94 -9.38
CA LYS A 150 -23.34 -7.51 -10.09
C LYS A 150 -23.44 -5.99 -10.13
N ALA A 151 -23.85 -5.46 -11.29
CA ALA A 151 -24.06 -4.04 -11.53
C ALA A 151 -25.35 -3.50 -10.89
N THR A 152 -25.45 -3.59 -9.57
CA THR A 152 -26.52 -2.96 -8.77
C THR A 152 -26.28 -1.46 -8.60
N GLU A 153 -27.32 -0.69 -8.27
CA GLU A 153 -27.19 0.75 -7.98
C GLU A 153 -26.17 1.03 -6.87
N HIS A 154 -26.09 0.15 -5.86
CA HIS A 154 -25.08 0.24 -4.81
C HIS A 154 -23.65 0.08 -5.36
N SER A 155 -23.40 -0.98 -6.12
CA SER A 155 -22.07 -1.27 -6.69
C SER A 155 -21.59 -0.18 -7.64
N LYS A 156 -22.48 0.36 -8.49
CA LYS A 156 -22.18 1.45 -9.44
C LYS A 156 -21.83 2.74 -8.71
N LYS A 157 -22.53 3.05 -7.61
CA LYS A 157 -22.24 4.24 -6.79
C LYS A 157 -20.85 4.18 -6.14
N LEU A 158 -20.42 2.99 -5.74
CA LEU A 158 -19.10 2.77 -5.13
C LEU A 158 -17.97 2.69 -6.14
N ALA A 159 -18.23 2.12 -7.34
CA ALA A 159 -17.26 1.94 -8.39
C ALA A 159 -16.86 3.26 -9.05
N LYS A 160 -15.71 3.82 -8.65
CA LYS A 160 -15.11 5.00 -9.30
C LYS A 160 -13.65 4.71 -9.64
N MET A 161 -13.25 5.14 -10.84
CA MET A 161 -11.90 4.94 -11.31
C MET A 161 -10.92 5.92 -10.66
N TYR A 162 -9.85 5.39 -10.06
CA TYR A 162 -8.72 6.14 -9.52
C TYR A 162 -7.41 5.46 -10.00
N PRO A 163 -6.92 5.78 -11.21
CA PRO A 163 -5.74 5.13 -11.79
C PRO A 163 -4.46 5.26 -10.94
N GLU A 164 -4.40 6.28 -10.07
CA GLU A 164 -3.31 6.45 -9.12
C GLU A 164 -3.14 5.25 -8.17
N ILE A 165 -4.20 4.47 -7.93
CA ILE A 165 -4.16 3.30 -7.02
C ILE A 165 -3.27 2.20 -7.58
N VAL A 166 -3.16 2.07 -8.89
CA VAL A 166 -2.30 1.07 -9.56
C VAL A 166 -0.99 1.69 -10.08
N SER A 167 -0.72 2.94 -9.72
CA SER A 167 0.51 3.68 -10.06
C SER A 167 1.45 3.81 -8.85
N LEU A 168 2.74 4.08 -9.10
CA LEU A 168 3.63 4.54 -8.03
C LEU A 168 3.24 5.96 -7.63
N ARG A 169 2.88 6.17 -6.36
CA ARG A 169 2.39 7.45 -5.83
C ARG A 169 3.49 8.18 -5.08
N PHE A 170 3.67 9.45 -5.40
CA PHE A 170 4.66 10.31 -4.77
C PHE A 170 4.03 11.60 -4.26
N ASP A 171 4.35 11.98 -3.03
CA ASP A 171 3.83 13.20 -2.42
C ASP A 171 4.74 13.66 -1.27
N LEU A 172 4.56 14.89 -0.80
CA LEU A 172 5.41 15.43 0.27
C LEU A 172 4.97 15.02 1.67
N GLU A 173 3.84 14.32 1.83
CA GLU A 173 3.27 13.95 3.11
C GLU A 173 3.60 12.51 3.48
N ARG A 174 3.28 11.53 2.64
CA ARG A 174 3.41 10.08 2.85
C ARG A 174 4.56 9.45 2.09
N SER A 175 4.67 9.77 0.80
CA SER A 175 5.57 9.07 -0.13
C SER A 175 6.56 10.02 -0.79
N ASN A 176 7.42 10.64 0.04
CA ASN A 176 8.49 11.46 -0.50
C ASN A 176 9.63 10.55 -0.92
N SER A 177 10.00 10.56 -2.21
CA SER A 177 11.15 9.80 -2.71
C SER A 177 12.44 10.16 -1.96
N ALA A 178 12.55 11.40 -1.51
CA ALA A 178 13.67 11.87 -0.72
C ALA A 178 13.79 11.20 0.65
N ASP A 179 12.78 10.49 1.15
CA ASP A 179 12.81 9.74 2.42
C ASP A 179 13.46 8.34 2.27
N LEU A 180 13.76 7.91 1.04
CA LEU A 180 14.56 6.71 0.78
C LEU A 180 16.05 7.04 0.63
N PRO A 181 16.96 6.12 1.00
CA PRO A 181 18.38 6.26 0.67
C PRO A 181 18.59 6.34 -0.85
N LEU A 182 19.50 7.21 -1.29
CA LEU A 182 19.73 7.49 -2.71
C LEU A 182 19.98 6.23 -3.55
N TYR A 183 20.81 5.32 -3.03
CA TYR A 183 21.16 4.07 -3.71
C TYR A 183 20.00 3.05 -3.81
N ILE A 184 18.94 3.22 -3.02
CA ILE A 184 17.74 2.35 -3.04
C ILE A 184 16.75 2.80 -4.11
N ARG A 185 16.57 4.11 -4.30
CA ARG A 185 15.47 4.69 -5.10
C ARG A 185 15.38 4.11 -6.51
N LYS A 186 16.44 4.26 -7.32
CA LYS A 186 16.43 3.83 -8.72
C LYS A 186 16.26 2.30 -8.85
N PRO A 187 17.01 1.44 -8.14
CA PRO A 187 16.78 -0.01 -8.19
C PRO A 187 15.37 -0.42 -7.76
N LEU A 188 14.86 0.17 -6.67
CA LEU A 188 13.53 -0.13 -6.15
C LEU A 188 12.44 0.24 -7.17
N TYR A 189 12.43 1.48 -7.66
CA TYR A 189 11.41 1.91 -8.61
C TYR A 189 11.51 1.17 -9.94
N LYS A 190 12.71 0.77 -10.37
CA LYS A 190 12.86 -0.12 -11.54
C LYS A 190 12.16 -1.46 -11.36
N ILE A 191 12.17 -2.03 -10.14
CA ILE A 191 11.44 -3.27 -9.83
C ILE A 191 9.95 -3.00 -9.80
N LEU A 192 9.51 -1.98 -9.06
CA LEU A 192 8.08 -1.69 -8.85
C LEU A 192 7.37 -1.23 -10.12
N ALA A 193 8.06 -0.50 -11.02
CA ALA A 193 7.53 -0.06 -12.30
C ALA A 193 7.15 -1.20 -13.25
N LYS A 194 7.64 -2.43 -13.02
CA LYS A 194 7.19 -3.61 -13.78
C LYS A 194 5.76 -4.05 -13.44
N TYR A 195 5.24 -3.60 -12.30
CA TYR A 195 3.95 -4.02 -11.76
C TYR A 195 2.95 -2.86 -11.65
N SER A 196 3.42 -1.61 -11.69
CA SER A 196 2.56 -0.42 -11.73
C SER A 196 2.15 -0.04 -13.16
N GLU A 197 1.12 0.79 -13.27
CA GLU A 197 0.66 1.35 -14.57
C GLU A 197 1.31 2.70 -14.90
N GLY A 198 2.27 3.12 -14.09
CA GLY A 198 2.96 4.40 -14.23
C GLY A 198 3.40 4.97 -12.89
N CYS A 199 3.70 6.27 -12.90
CA CYS A 199 4.03 7.07 -11.73
C CYS A 199 3.16 8.33 -11.71
N VAL A 200 2.70 8.70 -10.51
CA VAL A 200 1.91 9.91 -10.27
C VAL A 200 2.47 10.70 -9.10
N ILE A 201 2.44 12.01 -9.21
CA ILE A 201 2.87 12.94 -8.16
C ILE A 201 1.71 13.82 -7.71
N GLN A 202 1.56 13.99 -6.40
CA GLN A 202 0.55 14.88 -5.85
C GLN A 202 1.07 16.31 -5.79
N ARG A 203 0.35 17.25 -6.40
CA ARG A 203 0.60 18.69 -6.33
C ARG A 203 -0.72 19.41 -6.05
N LYS A 204 -0.73 20.29 -5.03
CA LYS A 204 -1.94 21.04 -4.62
C LYS A 204 -3.18 20.13 -4.46
N GLY A 205 -2.99 18.95 -3.87
CA GLY A 205 -4.06 17.97 -3.61
C GLY A 205 -4.53 17.15 -4.82
N LYS A 206 -3.94 17.32 -6.01
CA LYS A 206 -4.29 16.57 -7.24
C LYS A 206 -3.15 15.69 -7.70
N TRP A 207 -3.48 14.53 -8.27
CA TRP A 207 -2.51 13.60 -8.87
C TRP A 207 -2.22 13.97 -10.33
N TYR A 208 -0.95 13.92 -10.71
CA TYR A 208 -0.49 14.16 -12.07
C TYR A 208 0.44 13.03 -12.50
N THR A 209 0.23 12.48 -13.69
CA THR A 209 1.18 11.55 -14.30
C THR A 209 2.52 12.25 -14.49
N PHE A 210 3.61 11.56 -14.17
CA PHE A 210 4.96 12.05 -14.41
C PHE A 210 5.93 10.88 -14.56
N THR A 211 7.11 11.17 -15.10
CA THR A 211 8.22 10.22 -15.16
C THR A 211 9.32 10.71 -14.22
N PRO A 212 9.73 9.92 -13.21
CA PRO A 212 10.85 10.27 -12.34
C PRO A 212 12.14 10.41 -13.17
N ASP A 213 12.63 11.64 -13.31
CA ASP A 213 13.91 11.92 -13.97
C ASP A 213 15.09 11.77 -13.00
N LYS A 214 16.30 11.96 -13.52
CA LYS A 214 17.54 11.84 -12.73
C LYS A 214 17.55 12.84 -11.56
N ASP A 215 17.06 14.06 -11.77
CA ASP A 215 17.11 15.12 -10.77
C ASP A 215 16.12 14.85 -9.63
N TYR A 216 14.93 14.37 -9.96
CA TYR A 216 13.93 13.90 -9.00
C TYR A 216 14.47 12.74 -8.14
N LEU A 217 15.12 11.76 -8.78
CA LEU A 217 15.68 10.62 -8.05
C LEU A 217 16.90 11.01 -7.20
N ASN A 218 17.63 12.05 -7.59
CA ASN A 218 18.82 12.53 -6.88
C ASN A 218 18.53 13.61 -5.83
N GLN A 219 17.26 13.90 -5.55
CA GLN A 219 16.89 14.88 -4.53
C GLN A 219 17.59 14.58 -3.18
N PRO A 220 18.11 15.62 -2.51
CA PRO A 220 18.83 15.44 -1.26
C PRO A 220 17.95 14.74 -0.21
N TYR A 221 18.53 13.78 0.52
CA TYR A 221 17.85 13.18 1.68
C TYR A 221 17.61 14.28 2.72
N LEU A 222 16.37 14.46 3.19
CA LEU A 222 15.98 15.60 4.03
C LEU A 222 16.85 15.74 5.30
N LEU A 223 17.37 14.62 5.82
CA LEU A 223 18.17 14.59 7.04
C LEU A 223 19.68 14.48 6.78
N ARG A 224 20.14 14.53 5.53
CA ARG A 224 21.58 14.60 5.24
C ARG A 224 22.10 16.00 5.55
N LYS A 225 23.18 16.09 6.34
CA LYS A 225 23.95 17.33 6.46
C LYS A 225 24.50 17.73 5.08
N LYS A 226 24.60 19.03 4.81
CA LYS A 226 25.12 19.59 3.55
C LYS A 226 26.50 19.05 3.15
N ASP A 227 27.29 18.53 4.09
CA ASP A 227 28.66 18.10 3.85
C ASP A 227 28.80 16.63 3.39
N GLU A 228 27.73 15.83 3.43
CA GLU A 228 27.77 14.43 2.94
C GLU A 228 27.66 14.29 1.41
N TYR A 229 27.50 15.39 0.67
CA TYR A 229 27.45 15.38 -0.80
C TYR A 229 28.83 15.40 -1.46
N LYS A 230 29.92 15.45 -0.67
CA LYS A 230 31.29 15.60 -1.19
C LYS A 230 32.06 14.30 -1.41
N THR A 231 31.48 13.14 -1.09
CA THR A 231 32.16 11.84 -1.22
C THR A 231 31.23 10.78 -1.78
N THR A 232 30.96 10.86 -3.08
CA THR A 232 30.70 9.72 -3.98
C THR A 232 31.09 10.15 -5.38
#